data_AF-A0A434F2G2-F1
#
_entry.id   AF-A0A434F2G2-F1
#
_cell.length_a   1.000
_cell.length_b   1.000
_cell.length_c   1.000
_cell.angle_alpha   90.00
_cell.angle_beta   90.00
_cell.angle_gamma   90.00
#
_symmetry.space_group_name_H-M   'P 1'
#
loop_
_entity.id
_entity.type
_entity.pdbx_description
1 polymer ?
#
loop_
_entity_poly.entity_id
_entity_poly.type
_entity_poly.pdbx_seq_one_letter_code
_entity_poly.pdbx_strand_id
1 'polypeptide(L)'
;MGSAGTADKWGRAAGRFLRLASTALLLTILSCFAAAYADTLLGATGYKMAGDATKMRIVVNFDREPDVKWFLLRGPNRLVIDLPRTRFALDAKDVKPRGLVRAVRYGDQGHGSRLILTGKGPFAVDKLDVLKN
;
A
#
# COMPACT_ATOMS: atom_id res chain seq x y z
N MET A 1 -69.58 15.91 42.36
CA MET A 1 -68.51 16.88 42.07
C MET A 1 -67.27 16.41 42.82
N GLY A 2 -66.13 16.02 42.25
CA GLY A 2 -65.56 16.29 40.95
C GLY A 2 -64.25 17.04 41.14
N SER A 3 -63.11 16.35 41.20
CA SER A 3 -61.87 16.85 40.58
C SER A 3 -60.85 15.71 40.47
N ALA A 4 -60.39 15.52 39.24
CA ALA A 4 -59.43 14.52 38.82
C ALA A 4 -58.07 15.18 38.60
N GLY A 5 -57.01 14.42 38.92
CA GLY A 5 -55.71 14.29 38.26
C GLY A 5 -54.94 15.51 37.74
N THR A 6 -53.67 15.63 38.12
CA THR A 6 -52.56 15.97 37.19
C THR A 6 -51.25 15.45 37.80
N ALA A 7 -50.84 14.22 37.50
CA ALA A 7 -49.98 13.81 36.38
C ALA A 7 -48.47 14.13 36.59
N ASP A 8 -47.79 13.05 36.95
CA ASP A 8 -46.39 12.60 36.80
C ASP A 8 -45.73 12.87 35.43
N LYS A 9 -45.67 14.13 34.97
CA LYS A 9 -45.16 14.46 33.63
C LYS A 9 -43.62 14.61 33.53
N TRP A 10 -42.90 14.76 34.65
CA TRP A 10 -41.50 15.20 34.62
C TRP A 10 -40.44 14.11 34.48
N GLY A 11 -40.69 12.87 34.94
CA GLY A 11 -39.67 11.80 34.95
C GLY A 11 -39.41 11.13 33.59
N ARG A 12 -40.41 11.12 32.69
CA ARG A 12 -40.33 10.39 31.40
C ARG A 12 -39.49 11.10 30.32
N ALA A 13 -39.39 12.42 30.38
CA ALA A 13 -38.62 13.21 29.42
C ALA A 13 -37.10 13.04 29.64
N ALA A 14 -36.64 13.10 30.88
CA ALA A 14 -35.21 13.00 31.23
C ALA A 14 -34.58 11.66 30.81
N GLY A 15 -35.30 10.54 30.98
CA GLY A 15 -34.81 9.22 30.57
C GLY A 15 -34.71 9.03 29.05
N ARG A 16 -35.54 9.72 28.26
CA ARG A 16 -35.46 9.69 26.79
C ARG A 16 -34.28 10.53 26.27
N PHE A 17 -34.03 11.69 26.85
CA PHE A 17 -32.85 12.51 26.52
C PHE A 17 -31.54 11.80 26.90
N LEU A 18 -31.50 11.13 28.04
CA LEU A 18 -30.31 10.39 28.46
C LEU A 18 -30.04 9.19 27.54
N ARG A 19 -31.08 8.44 27.13
CA ARG A 19 -30.94 7.33 26.17
C ARG A 19 -30.53 7.80 24.77
N LEU A 20 -31.09 8.90 24.28
CA LEU A 20 -30.72 9.49 22.98
C LEU A 20 -29.27 10.00 22.97
N ALA A 21 -28.84 10.65 24.06
CA ALA A 21 -27.46 11.08 24.24
C ALA A 21 -26.49 9.89 24.31
N SER A 22 -26.85 8.82 25.03
CA SER A 22 -26.04 7.60 25.09
C SER A 22 -25.95 6.87 23.75
N THR A 23 -27.04 6.80 22.97
CA THR A 23 -27.00 6.20 21.62
C THR A 23 -26.21 7.04 20.63
N ALA A 24 -26.29 8.37 20.72
CA ALA A 24 -25.49 9.27 19.89
C ALA A 24 -24.00 9.17 20.23
N LEU A 25 -23.66 9.07 21.51
CA LEU A 25 -22.28 8.85 21.97
C LEU A 25 -21.75 7.49 21.50
N LEU A 26 -22.55 6.43 21.59
CA LEU A 26 -22.17 5.09 21.12
C LEU A 26 -21.96 5.05 19.61
N LEU A 27 -22.82 5.73 18.81
CA LEU A 27 -22.64 5.85 17.36
C LEU A 27 -21.39 6.64 16.98
N THR A 28 -21.05 7.68 17.75
CA THR A 28 -19.86 8.51 17.52
C THR A 28 -18.59 7.69 17.80
N ILE A 29 -18.57 6.92 18.90
CA ILE A 29 -17.46 6.03 19.24
C ILE A 29 -17.29 4.93 18.16
N LEU A 30 -18.38 4.34 17.68
CA LEU A 30 -18.33 3.31 16.63
C LEU A 30 -17.82 3.87 15.29
N SER A 31 -18.17 5.12 14.97
CA SER A 31 -17.71 5.81 13.76
C SER A 31 -16.21 6.15 13.80
N CYS A 32 -15.65 6.45 14.99
CA CYS A 32 -14.22 6.66 15.16
C CYS A 32 -13.38 5.38 15.00
N PHE A 33 -13.93 4.21 15.34
CA PHE A 33 -13.21 2.93 15.19
C PHE A 33 -13.12 2.46 13.73
N ALA A 34 -14.05 2.85 12.86
CA ALA A 34 -14.06 2.44 11.45
C ALA A 34 -13.04 3.19 10.58
N ALA A 35 -12.46 4.29 11.06
CA ALA A 35 -11.60 5.19 10.27
C ALA A 35 -10.12 4.77 10.19
N ALA A 36 -9.72 3.66 10.81
CA ALA A 36 -8.32 3.29 10.97
C ALA A 36 -7.90 2.06 10.15
N TYR A 37 -8.06 2.11 8.83
CA TYR A 37 -7.28 1.29 7.89
C TYR A 37 -7.02 2.09 6.61
N ALA A 38 -6.18 3.12 6.74
CA ALA A 38 -5.45 3.61 5.58
C ALA A 38 -4.35 2.58 5.29
N ASP A 39 -4.54 1.77 4.25
CA ASP A 39 -3.49 0.89 3.71
C ASP A 39 -2.34 1.77 3.25
N THR A 40 -1.35 1.97 4.12
CA THR A 40 -0.21 2.84 3.83
C THR A 40 0.56 2.23 2.69
N LEU A 41 0.67 2.91 1.56
CA LEU A 41 1.43 2.39 0.41
C LEU A 41 2.90 2.14 0.79
N LEU A 42 3.49 1.09 0.24
CA LEU A 42 4.93 0.86 0.32
C LEU A 42 5.65 1.99 -0.41
N GLY A 43 6.64 2.62 0.20
CA GLY A 43 7.40 3.70 -0.44
C GLY A 43 8.66 3.15 -1.11
N ALA A 44 8.73 3.16 -2.44
CA ALA A 44 9.99 2.96 -3.15
C ALA A 44 10.69 4.33 -3.29
N THR A 45 11.78 4.53 -2.55
CA THR A 45 12.42 5.83 -2.32
C THR A 45 13.71 6.04 -3.10
N GLY A 46 14.25 4.99 -3.71
CA GLY A 46 15.48 5.07 -4.47
C GLY A 46 15.66 3.89 -5.40
N TYR A 47 16.38 4.14 -6.49
CA TYR A 47 16.71 3.13 -7.49
C TYR A 47 18.15 3.33 -7.92
N LYS A 48 18.93 2.25 -7.94
CA LYS A 48 20.30 2.27 -8.46
C LYS A 48 20.48 1.10 -9.40
N MET A 49 21.15 1.35 -10.51
CA MET A 49 21.51 0.35 -11.50
C MET A 49 23.00 0.49 -11.80
N ALA A 50 23.75 -0.59 -11.76
CA ALA A 50 25.18 -0.61 -12.05
C ALA A 50 25.59 -1.90 -12.76
N GLY A 51 26.64 -1.83 -13.57
CA GLY A 51 27.10 -2.96 -14.37
C GLY A 51 27.08 -2.65 -15.87
N ASP A 52 27.18 -3.71 -16.67
CA ASP A 52 27.40 -3.65 -18.11
C ASP A 52 26.53 -4.67 -18.89
N ALA A 53 26.94 -4.99 -20.12
CA ALA A 53 26.25 -5.94 -20.99
C ALA A 53 26.44 -7.42 -20.62
N THR A 54 27.17 -7.73 -19.55
CA THR A 54 27.44 -9.09 -19.06
C THR A 54 26.86 -9.34 -17.68
N LYS A 55 26.87 -8.33 -16.80
CA LYS A 55 26.33 -8.43 -15.45
C LYS A 55 25.76 -7.09 -15.00
N MET A 56 24.56 -7.13 -14.42
CA MET A 56 23.89 -5.97 -13.86
C MET A 56 23.47 -6.21 -12.42
N ARG A 57 23.63 -5.19 -11.58
CA ARG A 57 23.07 -5.13 -10.23
C ARG A 57 22.07 -3.98 -10.16
N ILE A 58 20.91 -4.28 -9.60
CA ILE A 58 19.85 -3.31 -9.38
C ILE A 58 19.53 -3.32 -7.89
N VAL A 59 19.42 -2.14 -7.30
CA VAL A 59 19.07 -1.93 -5.90
C VAL A 59 17.88 -0.99 -5.87
N VAL A 60 16.84 -1.38 -5.15
CA VAL A 60 15.65 -0.55 -4.92
C VAL A 60 15.53 -0.34 -3.42
N ASN A 61 15.46 0.92 -3.00
CA ASN A 61 15.30 1.27 -1.60
C ASN A 61 13.81 1.40 -1.29
N PHE A 62 13.41 0.81 -0.18
CA PHE A 62 12.06 0.90 0.35
C PHE A 62 12.05 1.55 1.73
N ASP A 63 10.94 2.19 2.09
CA ASP A 63 10.74 2.79 3.42
C ASP A 63 10.52 1.76 4.53
N ARG A 64 10.20 0.52 4.16
CA ARG A 64 10.10 -0.64 5.05
C ARG A 64 10.35 -1.92 4.25
N GLU A 65 10.54 -3.03 4.97
CA GLU A 65 10.78 -4.34 4.37
C GLU A 65 9.59 -4.77 3.49
N PRO A 66 9.79 -4.97 2.16
CA PRO A 66 8.71 -5.39 1.26
C PRO A 66 8.50 -6.91 1.27
N ASP A 67 7.24 -7.36 1.14
CA ASP A 67 6.93 -8.73 0.73
C ASP A 67 7.08 -8.85 -0.79
N VAL A 68 8.15 -9.50 -1.24
CA VAL A 68 8.53 -9.56 -2.65
C VAL A 68 8.30 -10.94 -3.23
N LYS A 69 7.60 -11.00 -4.36
CA LYS A 69 7.52 -12.20 -5.20
C LYS A 69 8.14 -11.89 -6.55
N TRP A 70 8.82 -12.86 -7.16
CA TRP A 70 9.45 -12.62 -8.46
C TRP A 70 9.45 -13.87 -9.31
N PHE A 71 9.49 -13.66 -10.62
CA PHE A 71 9.56 -14.73 -11.61
C PHE A 71 10.13 -14.22 -12.93
N LEU A 72 10.52 -15.16 -13.79
CA LEU A 72 11.04 -14.88 -15.13
C LEU A 72 9.99 -15.20 -16.20
N LEU A 73 9.89 -14.32 -17.19
CA LEU A 73 9.11 -14.55 -18.41
C LEU A 73 10.02 -14.56 -19.62
N ARG A 74 9.64 -15.35 -20.63
CA ARG A 74 10.22 -15.30 -21.98
C ARG A 74 9.30 -14.55 -22.93
N GLY A 75 9.82 -14.18 -24.10
CA GLY A 75 9.07 -13.50 -25.17
C GLY A 75 8.43 -12.16 -24.78
N PRO A 76 9.19 -11.10 -24.39
CA PRO A 76 10.65 -10.98 -24.24
C PRO A 76 11.15 -11.45 -22.86
N ASN A 77 12.48 -11.63 -22.72
CA ASN A 77 13.14 -12.01 -21.46
C ASN A 77 12.93 -10.92 -20.40
N ARG A 78 12.19 -11.24 -19.35
CA ARG A 78 11.78 -10.28 -18.32
C ARG A 78 11.95 -10.88 -16.93
N LEU A 79 12.45 -10.06 -16.01
CA LEU A 79 12.34 -10.26 -14.58
C LEU A 79 11.17 -9.42 -14.10
N VAL A 80 10.17 -10.10 -13.55
CA VAL A 80 8.98 -9.50 -12.97
C VAL A 80 9.08 -9.60 -11.46
N ILE A 81 8.89 -8.48 -10.79
CA ILE A 81 8.94 -8.34 -9.33
C ILE A 81 7.60 -7.76 -8.90
N ASP A 82 6.81 -8.59 -8.22
CA ASP A 82 5.54 -8.23 -7.63
C ASP A 82 5.78 -7.66 -6.22
N LEU A 83 5.10 -6.57 -5.94
CA LEU A 83 5.21 -5.77 -4.73
C LEU A 83 3.81 -5.51 -4.16
N PRO A 84 3.69 -5.23 -2.85
CA PRO A 84 2.49 -4.60 -2.29
C PRO A 84 2.21 -3.29 -3.02
N ARG A 85 1.03 -2.70 -2.84
CA ARG A 85 0.73 -1.41 -3.46
C ARG A 85 1.80 -0.38 -3.05
N THR A 86 2.53 0.10 -4.06
CA THR A 86 3.77 0.85 -3.89
C THR A 86 3.65 2.21 -4.54
N ARG A 87 3.98 3.26 -3.80
CA ARG A 87 4.26 4.61 -4.31
C ARG A 87 5.71 4.68 -4.76
N PHE A 88 5.93 4.92 -6.05
CA PHE A 88 7.27 5.03 -6.63
C PHE A 88 7.74 6.49 -6.66
N ALA A 89 8.63 6.85 -5.73
CA ALA A 89 9.34 8.12 -5.70
C ALA A 89 10.75 7.93 -6.27
N LEU A 90 10.83 7.57 -7.55
CA LEU A 90 12.08 7.24 -8.24
C LEU A 90 12.46 8.34 -9.25
N ASP A 91 13.75 8.69 -9.26
CA ASP A 91 14.31 9.64 -10.21
C ASP A 91 14.35 9.04 -11.63
N ALA A 92 13.81 9.77 -12.62
CA ALA A 92 13.73 9.31 -14.01
C ALA A 92 15.09 8.98 -14.63
N LYS A 93 16.15 9.69 -14.21
CA LYS A 93 17.54 9.45 -14.63
C LYS A 93 18.07 8.09 -14.14
N ASP A 94 17.63 7.64 -12.97
CA ASP A 94 18.18 6.45 -12.32
C ASP A 94 17.58 5.17 -12.90
N VAL A 95 16.31 5.25 -13.31
CA VAL A 95 15.58 4.16 -13.98
C VAL A 95 15.88 4.05 -15.48
N LYS A 96 16.76 4.90 -16.02
CA LYS A 96 17.18 4.84 -17.42
C LYS A 96 17.86 3.48 -17.69
N PRO A 97 17.38 2.70 -18.68
CA PRO A 97 17.97 1.40 -19.00
C PRO A 97 19.43 1.51 -19.47
N ARG A 98 20.26 0.55 -19.05
CA ARG A 98 21.68 0.43 -19.44
C ARG A 98 22.17 -1.02 -19.28
N GLY A 99 23.34 -1.31 -19.85
CA GLY A 99 23.96 -2.63 -19.79
C GLY A 99 23.05 -3.72 -20.38
N LEU A 100 22.80 -4.79 -19.62
CA LEU A 100 21.88 -5.87 -19.97
C LEU A 100 20.40 -5.45 -20.06
N VAL A 101 20.02 -4.37 -19.39
CA VAL A 101 18.62 -3.94 -19.28
C VAL A 101 18.23 -3.12 -20.50
N ARG A 102 17.20 -3.56 -21.21
CA ARG A 102 16.59 -2.87 -22.35
C ARG A 102 15.50 -1.90 -21.92
N ALA A 103 14.69 -2.26 -20.93
CA ALA A 103 13.60 -1.44 -20.44
C ALA A 103 13.33 -1.69 -18.95
N VAL A 104 12.94 -0.64 -18.25
CA VAL A 104 12.44 -0.67 -16.86
C VAL A 104 11.02 -0.16 -16.89
N ARG A 105 10.07 -0.90 -16.30
CA ARG A 105 8.69 -0.47 -16.12
C ARG A 105 8.27 -0.70 -14.69
N TYR A 106 7.54 0.24 -14.11
CA TYR A 106 6.95 0.07 -12.80
C TYR A 106 5.61 0.78 -12.73
N GLY A 107 4.76 0.34 -11.81
CA GLY A 107 3.47 0.98 -11.58
C GLY A 107 2.57 0.17 -10.66
N ASP A 108 1.51 0.82 -10.21
CA ASP A 108 0.40 0.21 -9.47
C ASP A 108 -0.59 -0.43 -10.47
N GLN A 109 -1.03 -1.65 -10.18
CA GLN A 109 -2.01 -2.43 -10.93
C GLN A 109 -3.37 -2.47 -10.23
N GLY A 110 -3.56 -1.69 -9.17
CA GLY A 110 -4.79 -1.58 -8.37
C GLY A 110 -4.85 -2.58 -7.20
N HIS A 111 -4.32 -3.78 -7.39
CA HIS A 111 -4.26 -4.85 -6.38
C HIS A 111 -2.84 -5.13 -5.87
N GLY A 112 -1.87 -4.34 -6.33
CA GLY A 112 -0.45 -4.53 -6.07
C GLY A 112 0.36 -3.72 -7.08
N SER A 113 1.65 -3.57 -6.82
CA SER A 113 2.55 -2.90 -7.76
C SER A 113 3.51 -3.90 -8.38
N ARG A 114 4.05 -3.55 -9.54
CA ARG A 114 4.98 -4.43 -10.26
C ARG A 114 6.15 -3.64 -10.80
N LEU A 115 7.36 -4.17 -10.66
CA LEU A 115 8.58 -3.71 -11.31
C LEU A 115 9.00 -4.77 -12.34
N ILE A 116 9.23 -4.35 -13.58
CA ILE A 116 9.60 -5.22 -14.70
C ILE A 116 10.90 -4.73 -15.29
N LEU A 117 11.87 -5.64 -15.36
CA LEU A 117 13.15 -5.43 -16.02
C LEU A 117 13.17 -6.30 -17.28
N THR A 118 13.23 -5.67 -18.44
CA THR A 118 13.31 -6.37 -19.72
C THR A 118 14.77 -6.45 -20.17
N GLY A 119 15.29 -7.64 -20.42
CA GLY A 119 16.65 -7.86 -20.89
C GLY A 119 16.82 -7.62 -22.39
N LYS A 120 18.04 -7.29 -22.82
CA LYS A 120 18.42 -7.26 -24.24
C LYS A 120 18.50 -8.66 -24.85
N GLY A 121 18.84 -9.67 -24.06
CA GLY A 121 18.86 -11.09 -24.42
C GLY A 121 18.40 -11.96 -23.26
N PRO A 122 18.52 -13.30 -23.37
CA PRO A 122 18.33 -14.20 -22.24
C PRO A 122 19.31 -13.87 -21.11
N PHE A 123 18.86 -14.00 -19.87
CA PHE A 123 19.67 -13.80 -18.68
C PHE A 123 19.21 -14.72 -17.56
N ALA A 124 20.09 -14.94 -16.58
CA ALA A 124 19.77 -15.59 -15.32
C ALA A 124 19.82 -14.57 -14.18
N VAL A 125 19.13 -14.87 -13.08
CA VAL A 125 19.21 -14.09 -11.84
C VAL A 125 20.18 -14.81 -10.91
N ASP A 126 21.36 -14.23 -10.70
CA ASP A 126 22.35 -14.78 -9.78
C ASP A 126 21.84 -14.76 -8.33
N LYS A 127 21.18 -13.66 -7.95
CA LYS A 127 20.76 -13.41 -6.56
C LYS A 127 19.67 -12.35 -6.48
N LEU A 128 18.70 -12.55 -5.58
CA LEU A 128 17.67 -11.57 -5.22
C LEU A 128 17.36 -11.70 -3.73
N ASP A 129 17.71 -10.66 -2.98
CA ASP A 129 17.54 -10.60 -1.53
C ASP A 129 16.88 -9.28 -1.13
N VAL A 130 16.12 -9.32 -0.04
CA VAL A 130 15.69 -8.15 0.70
C VAL A 130 16.62 -7.99 1.89
N LEU A 131 17.27 -6.83 2.00
CA LEU A 131 18.19 -6.51 3.08
C LEU A 131 17.59 -5.41 3.95
N LYS A 132 17.76 -5.52 5.27
CA LYS A 132 17.45 -4.42 6.19
C LYS A 132 18.49 -3.31 6.01
N ASN A 133 18.01 -2.07 5.95
CA ASN A 133 18.87 -0.88 5.89
C ASN A 133 19.56 -0.62 7.23
#